data_AF-A0A291L5S5-F1
#
_entry.id   AF-A0A291L5S5-F1
#
_cell.length_a   1.000
_cell.length_b   1.000
_cell.length_c   1.000
_cell.angle_alpha   90.00
_cell.angle_beta   90.00
_cell.angle_gamma   90.00
#
_symmetry.space_group_name_H-M   'P 1'
#
loop_
_entity.id
_entity.type
_entity.pdbx_description
1 polymer ?
#
loop_
_entity_poly.entity_id
_entity_poly.type
_entity_poly.pdbx_seq_one_letter_code
_entity_poly.pdbx_strand_id
1 'polypeptide(L)'
;AQYKKNKDKHLIPLPLDMLYLFFNHNINSFLRKVDNVRDKSLVFVTEFYNEARVKLHDYNAENSLTKQQRTFQIPGYTIPVVNIETSPFTVEMLPFGYVIPKVISTPNFTILDSGFFVPSYTLALPFLEL
;
A
#
# COMPACT_ATOMS: atom_id res chain seq x y z
N ALA A 1 -35.92 26.85 -14.47
CA ALA A 1 -36.20 27.79 -13.36
C ALA A 1 -34.86 28.31 -12.81
N GLN A 2 -34.68 29.62 -12.70
CA GLN A 2 -33.47 30.21 -12.12
C GLN A 2 -33.68 30.43 -10.61
N TYR A 3 -32.68 30.04 -9.81
CA TYR A 3 -32.72 30.18 -8.35
C TYR A 3 -32.78 31.65 -7.93
N LYS A 4 -33.73 32.00 -7.05
CA LYS A 4 -33.92 33.35 -6.51
C LYS A 4 -33.45 33.37 -5.04
N LYS A 5 -32.23 33.85 -4.81
CA LYS A 5 -31.63 33.93 -3.46
C LYS A 5 -32.47 34.82 -2.55
N ASN A 6 -32.83 34.34 -1.36
CA ASN A 6 -33.49 35.16 -0.36
C ASN A 6 -32.53 36.26 0.11
N LYS A 7 -32.99 37.53 0.07
CA LYS A 7 -32.21 38.71 0.48
C LYS A 7 -32.27 38.96 1.99
N ASP A 8 -33.13 38.24 2.70
CA ASP A 8 -33.26 38.35 4.16
C ASP A 8 -31.99 37.88 4.86
N LYS A 9 -31.40 38.75 5.68
CA LYS A 9 -30.31 38.37 6.57
C LYS A 9 -30.90 37.90 7.88
N HIS A 10 -30.90 36.59 8.11
CA HIS A 10 -31.18 36.04 9.43
C HIS A 10 -29.88 36.06 10.25
N LEU A 11 -29.79 37.02 11.17
CA LEU A 11 -28.72 37.03 12.16
C LEU A 11 -29.05 35.97 13.21
N ILE A 12 -28.21 34.95 13.32
CA ILE A 12 -28.29 33.98 14.40
C ILE A 12 -27.43 34.54 15.55
N PRO A 13 -28.03 34.99 16.67
CA PRO A 13 -27.25 35.47 17.80
C PRO A 13 -26.49 34.29 18.40
N LEU A 14 -25.17 34.30 18.24
CA LEU A 14 -24.28 33.36 18.90
C LEU A 14 -23.96 33.90 20.30
N PRO A 15 -24.33 33.20 21.39
CA PRO A 15 -24.04 33.65 22.75
C PRO A 15 -22.56 33.41 23.08
N LEU A 16 -21.68 34.22 22.49
CA LEU A 16 -20.22 34.11 22.60
C LEU A 16 -19.75 34.16 24.06
N ASP A 17 -20.40 34.94 24.92
CA ASP A 17 -20.05 35.03 26.34
C ASP A 17 -20.31 33.73 27.10
N MET A 18 -21.42 33.04 26.79
CA MET A 18 -21.74 31.75 27.38
C MET A 18 -20.73 30.68 26.92
N LEU A 19 -20.39 30.69 25.63
CA LEU A 19 -19.38 29.79 25.07
C LEU A 19 -18.01 30.07 25.69
N TYR A 20 -17.63 31.34 25.82
CA TYR A 20 -16.37 31.75 26.43
C TYR A 20 -16.25 31.28 27.88
N LEU A 21 -17.29 31.48 28.69
CA LEU A 21 -17.34 31.00 30.08
C LEU A 21 -17.25 29.47 30.14
N PHE A 22 -18.00 28.76 29.28
CA PHE A 22 -17.97 27.31 29.22
C PHE A 22 -16.58 26.78 28.87
N PHE A 23 -15.94 27.31 27.82
CA PHE A 23 -14.60 26.89 27.44
C PHE A 23 -13.58 27.26 28.50
N ASN A 24 -13.60 28.49 29.03
CA ASN A 24 -12.65 28.92 30.05
C ASN A 24 -12.74 28.07 31.32
N HIS A 25 -13.94 27.64 31.73
CA HIS A 25 -14.12 26.74 32.86
C HIS A 25 -13.57 25.33 32.61
N ASN A 26 -13.67 24.83 31.37
CA ASN A 26 -13.38 23.44 31.03
C ASN A 26 -12.04 23.22 30.29
N ILE A 27 -11.33 24.28 29.90
CA ILE A 27 -10.17 24.21 28.99
C ILE A 27 -9.07 23.32 29.53
N ASN A 28 -8.76 23.41 30.83
CA ASN A 28 -7.72 22.60 31.47
C ASN A 28 -8.06 21.11 31.48
N SER A 29 -9.34 20.77 31.69
CA SER A 29 -9.83 19.39 31.65
C SER A 29 -9.76 18.82 30.24
N PHE A 30 -10.10 19.64 29.23
CA PHE A 30 -9.99 19.29 27.82
C PHE A 30 -8.53 19.05 27.42
N LEU A 31 -7.63 20.00 27.71
CA LEU A 31 -6.20 19.88 27.41
C LEU A 31 -5.60 18.62 28.03
N ARG A 32 -5.91 18.33 29.31
CA ARG A 32 -5.45 17.09 29.97
C ARG A 32 -5.92 15.82 29.26
N LYS A 33 -7.14 15.79 28.72
CA LYS A 33 -7.64 14.64 27.94
C LYS A 33 -6.89 14.51 26.62
N VAL A 34 -6.64 15.61 25.92
CA VAL A 34 -5.87 15.63 24.68
C VAL A 34 -4.45 15.13 24.91
N ASP A 35 -3.78 15.61 25.96
CA ASP A 35 -2.42 15.19 26.30
C ASP A 35 -2.35 13.68 26.59
N ASN A 36 -3.31 13.16 27.38
CA ASN A 36 -3.37 11.72 27.66
C ASN A 36 -3.59 10.87 26.39
N VAL A 37 -4.46 11.31 25.47
CA VAL A 37 -4.66 10.61 24.18
C VAL A 37 -3.40 10.66 23.33
N ARG A 38 -2.72 11.82 23.28
CA ARG A 38 -1.47 12.01 22.56
C ARG A 38 -0.38 11.09 23.09
N ASP A 39 -0.20 11.03 24.40
CA ASP A 39 0.84 10.21 25.03
C ASP A 39 0.57 8.71 24.78
N LYS A 40 -0.68 8.26 24.91
CA LYS A 40 -1.07 6.88 24.57
C LYS A 40 -0.85 6.56 23.10
N SER A 41 -1.19 7.48 22.20
CA SER A 41 -0.95 7.30 20.77
C SER A 41 0.55 7.20 20.46
N LEU A 42 1.37 8.00 21.13
CA LEU A 42 2.82 7.98 20.94
C LEU A 42 3.43 6.66 21.41
N VAL A 43 2.98 6.15 22.57
CA VAL A 43 3.38 4.81 23.05
C VAL A 43 2.98 3.74 22.05
N PHE A 44 1.72 3.72 21.61
CA PHE A 44 1.23 2.74 20.64
C PHE A 44 2.04 2.74 19.33
N VAL A 45 2.30 3.92 18.75
CA VAL A 45 3.08 4.05 17.51
C VAL A 45 4.51 3.58 17.73
N THR A 46 5.11 3.89 18.88
CA THR A 46 6.48 3.49 19.21
C THR A 46 6.59 1.97 19.39
N GLU A 47 5.65 1.36 20.12
CA GLU A 47 5.59 -0.09 20.32
C GLU A 47 5.39 -0.80 18.98
N PHE A 48 4.43 -0.36 18.17
CA PHE A 48 4.17 -0.93 16.85
C PHE A 48 5.39 -0.84 15.94
N TYR A 49 6.07 0.32 15.91
CA TYR A 49 7.29 0.50 15.14
C TYR A 49 8.41 -0.44 15.61
N ASN A 50 8.64 -0.53 16.93
CA ASN A 50 9.67 -1.39 17.49
C ASN A 50 9.37 -2.88 17.20
N GLU A 51 8.13 -3.31 17.36
CA GLU A 51 7.69 -4.67 17.04
C GLU A 51 7.89 -4.98 15.54
N ALA A 52 7.45 -4.08 14.65
CA ALA A 52 7.64 -4.21 13.21
C ALA A 52 9.14 -4.26 12.84
N ARG A 53 9.97 -3.45 13.49
CA ARG A 53 11.42 -3.42 13.27
C ARG A 53 12.10 -4.71 13.73
N VAL A 54 11.74 -5.24 14.90
CA VAL A 54 12.26 -6.54 15.39
C VAL A 54 11.83 -7.66 14.46
N LYS A 55 10.54 -7.73 14.11
CA LYS A 55 10.04 -8.72 13.14
C LYS A 55 10.75 -8.62 11.80
N LEU A 56 11.00 -7.41 11.29
CA LEU A 56 11.77 -7.22 10.06
C LEU A 56 13.24 -7.64 10.22
N HIS A 57 13.86 -7.41 11.38
CA HIS A 57 15.23 -7.83 11.64
C HIS A 57 15.35 -9.34 11.72
N ASP A 58 14.49 -10.00 12.51
CA ASP A 58 14.42 -11.45 12.63
C ASP A 58 14.13 -12.08 11.27
N TYR A 59 13.17 -11.50 10.54
CA TYR A 59 12.88 -11.87 9.16
C TYR A 59 14.11 -11.75 8.26
N ASN A 60 14.84 -10.64 8.31
CA ASN A 60 16.03 -10.44 7.49
C ASN A 60 17.17 -11.38 7.91
N ALA A 61 17.29 -11.73 9.20
CA ALA A 61 18.27 -12.67 9.72
C ALA A 61 17.95 -14.11 9.30
N GLU A 62 16.71 -14.56 9.48
CA GLU A 62 16.21 -15.87 9.00
C GLU A 62 16.29 -15.96 7.48
N ASN A 63 15.90 -14.91 6.75
CA ASN A 63 16.00 -14.90 5.29
C ASN A 63 17.41 -14.69 4.77
N SER A 64 18.37 -14.23 5.59
CA SER A 64 19.78 -14.22 5.18
C SER A 64 20.35 -15.63 5.03
N LEU A 65 19.85 -16.58 5.83
CA LEU A 65 20.19 -18.00 5.75
C LEU A 65 19.45 -18.71 4.58
N THR A 66 18.30 -18.21 4.14
CA THR A 66 17.52 -18.76 3.01
C THR A 66 17.67 -17.96 1.70
N LYS A 67 18.52 -16.92 1.70
CA LYS A 67 18.72 -15.86 0.69
C LYS A 67 19.29 -16.30 -0.66
N GLN A 68 19.26 -17.59 -0.98
CA GLN A 68 19.57 -17.97 -2.35
C GLN A 68 18.40 -17.49 -3.21
N GLN A 69 18.63 -16.42 -3.97
CA GLN A 69 17.71 -15.92 -4.99
C GLN A 69 17.24 -17.12 -5.82
N ARG A 70 15.94 -17.41 -5.75
CA ARG A 70 15.37 -18.62 -6.35
C ARG A 70 14.91 -18.28 -7.75
N THR A 71 15.54 -18.95 -8.69
CA THR A 71 15.25 -18.82 -10.12
C THR A 71 14.45 -20.05 -10.52
N PHE A 72 13.19 -19.85 -10.92
CA PHE A 72 12.33 -20.91 -11.42
C PHE A 72 12.35 -20.89 -12.94
N GLN A 73 12.54 -22.08 -13.54
CA GLN A 73 12.40 -22.28 -14.97
C GLN A 73 10.98 -22.77 -15.26
N ILE A 74 10.24 -22.01 -16.05
CA ILE A 74 8.89 -22.37 -16.48
C ILE A 74 9.00 -22.95 -17.90
N PRO A 75 8.56 -24.20 -18.12
CA PRO A 75 8.56 -24.79 -19.45
C PRO A 75 7.56 -24.06 -20.35
N GLY A 76 7.81 -24.10 -21.67
CA GLY A 76 6.85 -23.57 -22.64
C GLY A 76 5.54 -24.33 -22.60
N TYR A 77 4.42 -23.62 -22.77
CA TYR A 77 3.07 -24.18 -22.76
C TYR A 77 2.18 -23.53 -23.81
N THR A 78 1.10 -24.23 -24.17
CA THR A 78 0.10 -23.74 -25.13
C THR A 78 -1.18 -23.36 -24.41
N ILE A 79 -1.70 -22.16 -24.65
CA ILE A 79 -2.98 -21.70 -24.09
C ILE A 79 -4.12 -22.18 -25.02
N PRO A 80 -4.93 -23.18 -24.62
CA PRO A 80 -5.82 -23.89 -25.54
C PRO A 80 -6.97 -23.03 -26.09
N VAL A 81 -7.39 -21.97 -25.38
CA VAL A 81 -8.49 -21.10 -25.82
C VAL A 81 -8.10 -20.23 -27.02
N VAL A 82 -6.81 -19.92 -27.16
CA VAL A 82 -6.29 -18.95 -28.13
C VAL A 82 -5.13 -19.51 -28.98
N ASN A 83 -4.81 -20.81 -28.83
CA ASN A 83 -3.70 -21.50 -29.48
C ASN A 83 -2.37 -20.74 -29.44
N ILE A 84 -2.10 -20.03 -28.34
CA ILE A 84 -0.85 -19.29 -28.17
C ILE A 84 0.20 -20.25 -27.62
N GLU A 85 1.27 -20.45 -28.38
CA GLU A 85 2.47 -21.15 -27.90
C GLU A 85 3.38 -20.17 -27.17
N THR A 86 3.72 -20.50 -25.92
CA THR A 86 4.64 -19.72 -25.11
C THR A 86 5.99 -20.42 -25.03
N SER A 87 7.07 -19.67 -25.23
CA SER A 87 8.43 -20.20 -25.07
C SER A 87 8.79 -20.33 -23.58
N PRO A 88 9.71 -21.24 -23.21
CA PRO A 88 10.21 -21.32 -21.84
C PRO A 88 10.75 -19.99 -21.34
N PHE A 89 10.53 -19.67 -20.07
CA PHE A 89 11.01 -18.43 -19.47
C PHE A 89 11.36 -18.60 -18.00
N THR A 90 12.14 -17.64 -17.52
CA THR A 90 12.68 -17.64 -16.16
C THR A 90 11.94 -16.64 -15.28
N VAL A 91 11.66 -17.03 -14.03
CA VAL A 91 11.11 -16.14 -13.01
C VAL A 91 12.08 -16.06 -11.84
N GLU A 92 12.53 -14.86 -11.53
CA GLU A 92 13.32 -14.61 -10.32
C GLU A 92 12.37 -14.24 -9.18
N MET A 93 12.38 -15.03 -8.09
CA MET A 93 11.54 -14.75 -6.93
C MET A 93 12.21 -13.79 -5.95
N LEU A 94 11.40 -13.04 -5.22
CA LEU A 94 11.90 -12.28 -4.09
C LEU A 94 12.37 -13.25 -2.99
N PRO A 95 13.41 -12.86 -2.22
CA PRO A 95 13.93 -13.70 -1.15
C PRO A 95 12.91 -13.92 -0.02
N PHE A 96 11.76 -13.23 -0.06
CA PHE A 96 10.81 -13.15 1.03
C PHE A 96 9.47 -13.90 0.81
N GLY A 97 9.33 -14.69 -0.25
CA GLY A 97 8.14 -15.52 -0.45
C GLY A 97 8.07 -16.20 -1.80
N TYR A 98 7.28 -17.29 -1.88
CA TYR A 98 7.09 -18.08 -3.11
C TYR A 98 6.09 -17.46 -4.11
N VAL A 99 5.41 -16.38 -3.73
CA VAL A 99 4.26 -15.83 -4.47
C VAL A 99 4.60 -14.54 -5.20
N ILE A 100 5.62 -13.80 -4.75
CA ILE A 100 5.94 -12.47 -5.27
C ILE A 100 7.26 -12.53 -6.07
N PRO A 101 7.20 -12.44 -7.40
CA PRO A 101 8.40 -12.40 -8.23
C PRO A 101 9.12 -11.07 -8.10
N LYS A 102 10.45 -11.09 -8.16
CA LYS A 102 11.30 -9.89 -8.23
C LYS A 102 11.29 -9.32 -9.64
N VAL A 103 11.51 -10.21 -10.61
CA VAL A 103 11.53 -9.91 -12.03
C VAL A 103 10.81 -11.02 -12.78
N ILE A 104 9.90 -10.64 -13.67
CA ILE A 104 9.26 -11.53 -14.64
C ILE A 104 9.64 -11.04 -16.04
N SER A 105 10.18 -11.92 -16.87
CA SER A 105 10.31 -11.66 -18.31
C SER A 105 9.36 -12.58 -19.06
N THR A 106 8.48 -12.00 -19.86
CA THR A 106 7.54 -12.76 -20.69
C THR A 106 8.16 -13.05 -22.05
N PRO A 107 7.96 -14.24 -22.63
CA PRO A 107 8.39 -14.52 -24.00
C PRO A 107 7.55 -13.69 -24.98
N ASN A 108 8.10 -13.43 -26.16
CA ASN A 108 7.28 -12.95 -27.27
C ASN A 108 6.37 -14.08 -27.76
N PHE A 109 5.20 -13.72 -28.28
CA PHE A 109 4.29 -14.69 -28.87
C PHE A 109 3.47 -14.07 -29.99
N THR A 110 3.00 -14.93 -30.89
CA THR A 110 2.10 -14.54 -31.97
C THR A 110 0.76 -15.19 -31.71
N ILE A 111 -0.33 -14.42 -31.82
CA ILE A 111 -1.68 -14.98 -31.73
C ILE A 111 -2.00 -15.57 -33.11
N LEU A 112 -2.05 -16.91 -33.18
CA LEU A 112 -2.41 -17.62 -34.41
C LEU A 112 -3.72 -17.06 -35.00
N ASP A 113 -3.75 -16.96 -36.33
CA ASP A 113 -4.86 -16.42 -37.14
C ASP A 113 -5.21 -14.92 -37.01
N SER A 114 -4.50 -14.14 -36.20
CA SER A 114 -4.77 -12.70 -36.05
C SER A 114 -3.71 -11.76 -36.64
N GLY A 115 -2.50 -12.26 -36.91
CA GLY A 115 -1.35 -11.44 -37.30
C GLY A 115 -0.82 -10.51 -36.19
N PHE A 116 -1.37 -10.57 -34.98
CA PHE A 116 -0.90 -9.77 -33.84
C PHE A 116 0.34 -10.42 -33.20
N PHE A 117 1.41 -9.62 -33.14
CA PHE A 117 2.65 -9.95 -32.45
C PHE A 117 2.70 -9.24 -31.10
N VAL A 118 2.94 -10.00 -30.04
CA VAL A 118 3.16 -9.45 -28.69
C VAL A 118 4.65 -9.53 -28.38
N PRO A 119 5.32 -8.37 -28.20
CA PRO A 119 6.74 -8.35 -27.86
C PRO A 119 6.97 -8.83 -26.43
N SER A 120 8.18 -9.34 -26.19
CA SER A 120 8.65 -9.67 -24.85
C SER A 120 8.70 -8.40 -23.98
N TYR A 121 8.27 -8.51 -22.73
CA TYR A 121 8.37 -7.43 -21.76
C TYR A 121 8.91 -7.94 -20.42
N THR A 122 9.63 -7.06 -19.73
CA THR A 122 10.16 -7.34 -18.38
C THR A 122 9.46 -6.47 -17.36
N LEU A 123 8.86 -7.10 -16.35
CA LEU A 123 8.28 -6.44 -15.19
C LEU A 123 9.20 -6.66 -14.00
N ALA A 124 9.70 -5.57 -13.43
CA ALA A 124 10.50 -5.59 -12.20
C ALA A 124 9.73 -4.87 -11.10
N LEU A 125 9.64 -5.51 -9.93
CA LEU A 125 9.07 -4.88 -8.75
C LEU A 125 10.12 -3.98 -8.09
N PRO A 126 9.87 -2.66 -7.95
CA PRO A 126 10.78 -1.79 -7.23
C PRO A 126 10.83 -2.24 -5.77
N PHE A 127 12.03 -2.51 -5.27
CA PHE A 127 12.23 -2.79 -3.85
C PHE A 127 12.14 -1.47 -3.09
N LEU A 128 11.40 -1.45 -1.98
CA LEU A 128 11.41 -0.31 -1.06
C LEU A 128 12.78 -0.28 -0.38
N GLU A 129 13.70 0.54 -0.88
CA GLU A 129 14.87 0.96 -0.12
C GLU A 129 14.37 1.82 1.04
N LEU A 130 14.51 1.28 2.26
CA LEU A 130 14.24 1.98 3.52
C LEU A 130 15.47 2.76 3.97
#